data_AF-A0A1J1GVW1-F1
#
_entry.id   AF-A0A1J1GVW1-F1
#
_cell.length_a   1.000
_cell.length_b   1.000
_cell.length_c   1.000
_cell.angle_alpha   90.00
_cell.angle_beta   90.00
_cell.angle_gamma   90.00
#
_symmetry.space_group_name_H-M   'P 1'
#
loop_
_entity.id
_entity.type
_entity.pdbx_description
1 polymer ?
#
loop_
_entity_poly.entity_id
_entity_poly.type
_entity_poly.pdbx_seq_one_letter_code
_entity_poly.pdbx_strand_id
1 'polypeptide(L)'
;VIISFLLRNTNENEDSPILKFYLKFLKMVCRISLWIFGINKIESHYLCDKEWPKNIVSNHVSALDPFYFISEHACSFVAKKSLRKDRFIGASVLALKCVFVYREKLEDRKKALESIKERQLLVNDKKNNYPSFVIFSEGTTSNGMQIIEQKKGAFFSLLPITPVLLVYDYDIFNPSYDILPFTWWVFLSAANYQSMELRTYWLPKVYPPDEPEHANLTEEEKINIFHDKVSKIMFQNMKKYNPKAPQDIDDYNDWPGSLRLKVDYFQTALGKVATKQLNKEKNLSEK
;
A
#
# COMPACT_ATOMS: atom_id res chain seq x y z
N VAL A 1 -10.39 1.59 23.97
CA VAL A 1 -10.97 0.35 24.56
C VAL A 1 -12.46 0.24 24.27
N ILE A 2 -13.29 1.22 24.68
CA ILE A 2 -14.75 1.21 24.44
C ILE A 2 -15.11 1.12 22.95
N ILE A 3 -14.49 1.93 22.08
CA ILE A 3 -14.73 1.90 20.63
C ILE A 3 -14.30 0.56 20.00
N SER A 4 -13.15 0.01 20.42
CA SER A 4 -12.68 -1.30 19.95
C SER A 4 -13.60 -2.43 20.38
N PHE A 5 -14.20 -2.34 21.56
CA PHE A 5 -15.21 -3.27 22.06
C PHE A 5 -16.54 -3.14 21.30
N LEU A 6 -17.02 -1.91 21.06
CA LEU A 6 -18.22 -1.65 20.28
C LEU A 6 -18.08 -2.14 18.83
N LEU A 7 -16.95 -1.86 18.18
CA LEU A 7 -16.66 -2.32 16.81
C LEU A 7 -16.46 -3.84 16.70
N ARG A 8 -16.09 -4.53 17.78
CA ARG A 8 -16.01 -5.99 17.82
C ARG A 8 -17.38 -6.66 17.94
N ASN A 9 -18.36 -5.96 18.51
CA ASN A 9 -19.70 -6.49 18.78
C ASN A 9 -20.76 -6.02 17.78
N THR A 10 -20.46 -5.02 16.94
CA THR A 10 -21.30 -4.70 15.78
C THR A 10 -21.18 -5.80 14.74
N ASN A 11 -22.32 -6.38 14.34
CA ASN A 11 -22.38 -7.30 13.19
C ASN A 11 -21.70 -6.65 11.98
N GLU A 12 -20.87 -7.40 11.24
CA GLU A 12 -20.06 -6.90 10.13
C GLU A 12 -20.86 -6.21 9.00
N ASN A 13 -22.20 -6.37 9.02
CA ASN A 13 -23.16 -5.91 8.04
C ASN A 13 -23.99 -4.68 8.44
N GLU A 14 -23.88 -4.15 9.66
CA GLU A 14 -24.63 -2.94 10.05
C GLU A 14 -23.76 -1.68 10.03
N ASP A 15 -24.15 -0.76 9.15
CA ASP A 15 -23.64 0.61 9.00
C ASP A 15 -23.97 1.47 10.24
N SER A 16 -23.31 1.18 11.36
CA SER A 16 -23.56 1.89 12.62
C SER A 16 -23.18 3.38 12.51
N PRO A 17 -24.00 4.33 13.00
CA PRO A 17 -23.64 5.74 13.10
C PRO A 17 -22.31 5.97 13.84
N ILE A 18 -22.00 5.10 14.81
CA ILE A 18 -20.74 5.12 15.57
C ILE A 18 -19.55 4.84 14.65
N LEU A 19 -19.68 3.86 13.75
CA LEU A 19 -18.64 3.54 12.77
C LEU A 19 -18.42 4.71 11.82
N LYS A 20 -19.49 5.33 11.30
CA LYS A 20 -19.39 6.49 10.41
C LYS A 20 -18.72 7.69 11.10
N PHE A 21 -19.08 7.95 12.35
CA PHE A 21 -18.43 9.00 13.15
C PHE A 21 -16.94 8.69 13.38
N TYR A 22 -16.62 7.45 13.76
CA TYR A 22 -15.25 7.02 13.98
C TYR A 22 -14.39 7.11 12.71
N LEU A 23 -14.92 6.70 11.55
CA LEU A 23 -14.22 6.84 10.28
C LEU A 23 -13.97 8.31 9.93
N LYS A 24 -14.93 9.22 10.13
CA LYS A 24 -14.71 10.66 9.95
C LYS A 24 -13.60 11.20 10.87
N PHE A 25 -13.62 10.80 12.13
CA PHE A 25 -12.55 11.15 13.08
C PHE A 25 -11.19 10.61 12.64
N LEU A 26 -11.14 9.34 12.21
CA LEU A 26 -9.92 8.70 11.72
C LEU A 26 -9.37 9.39 10.47
N LYS A 27 -10.22 9.77 9.52
CA LYS A 27 -9.83 10.56 8.33
C LYS A 27 -9.15 11.87 8.74
N MET A 28 -9.75 12.59 9.68
CA MET A 28 -9.22 13.85 10.21
C MET A 28 -7.86 13.64 10.91
N VAL A 29 -7.74 12.63 11.79
CA VAL A 29 -6.48 12.30 12.47
C VAL A 29 -5.39 11.98 11.45
N CYS A 30 -5.67 11.12 10.46
CA CYS A 30 -4.70 10.79 9.43
C CYS A 30 -4.30 12.03 8.61
N ARG A 31 -5.24 12.93 8.30
CA ARG A 31 -4.93 14.18 7.58
C ARG A 31 -4.01 15.10 8.40
N ILE A 32 -4.28 15.23 9.70
CA ILE A 32 -3.43 16.02 10.61
C ILE A 32 -2.04 15.36 10.74
N SER A 33 -1.96 14.03 10.84
CA SER A 33 -0.68 13.32 10.90
C SER A 33 0.16 13.53 9.64
N LEU A 34 -0.43 13.46 8.44
CA LEU A 34 0.28 13.76 7.19
C LEU A 34 0.92 15.15 7.24
N TRP A 35 0.17 16.14 7.72
CA TRP A 35 0.65 17.52 7.87
C TRP A 35 1.75 17.66 8.93
N ILE A 36 1.62 17.01 10.09
CA ILE A 36 2.66 17.01 11.15
C ILE A 36 3.98 16.42 10.64
N PHE A 37 3.91 15.38 9.80
CA PHE A 37 5.08 14.72 9.23
C PHE A 37 5.54 15.33 7.90
N GLY A 38 5.19 16.59 7.65
CA GLY A 38 5.77 17.39 6.56
C GLY A 38 4.99 17.42 5.25
N ILE A 39 3.97 16.56 5.07
CA ILE A 39 3.12 16.55 3.87
C ILE A 39 2.05 17.64 4.00
N ASN A 40 2.40 18.85 3.58
CA ASN A 40 1.54 20.02 3.67
C ASN A 40 0.68 20.22 2.42
N LYS A 41 1.11 19.74 1.26
CA LYS A 41 0.33 19.77 0.02
C LYS A 41 0.05 18.34 -0.46
N ILE A 42 -1.22 18.08 -0.78
CA ILE A 42 -1.67 16.82 -1.38
C ILE A 42 -2.43 17.20 -2.65
N GLU A 43 -1.92 16.78 -3.79
CA GLU A 43 -2.53 17.01 -5.10
C GLU A 43 -2.94 15.67 -5.70
N SER A 44 -4.25 15.47 -5.86
CA SER A 44 -4.81 14.22 -6.35
C SER A 44 -5.31 14.37 -7.79
N HIS A 45 -4.66 13.71 -8.73
CA HIS A 45 -5.04 13.63 -10.14
C HIS A 45 -5.88 12.37 -10.36
N TYR A 46 -7.19 12.54 -10.50
CA TYR A 46 -8.11 11.44 -10.80
C TYR A 46 -8.25 11.24 -12.30
N LEU A 47 -7.51 10.26 -12.84
CA LEU A 47 -7.58 9.82 -14.25
C LEU A 47 -8.47 8.57 -14.43
N CYS A 48 -9.05 8.08 -13.34
CA CYS A 48 -9.92 6.92 -13.30
C CYS A 48 -11.42 7.30 -13.38
N ASP A 49 -12.27 6.29 -13.49
CA ASP A 49 -13.72 6.46 -13.36
C ASP A 49 -14.14 6.95 -11.96
N LYS A 50 -15.34 7.52 -11.87
CA LYS A 50 -15.93 8.03 -10.62
C LYS A 50 -16.60 6.94 -9.77
N GLU A 51 -16.50 5.66 -10.14
CA GLU A 51 -17.16 4.60 -9.39
C GLU A 51 -16.40 4.21 -8.12
N TRP A 52 -17.13 4.00 -7.04
CA TRP A 52 -16.61 3.55 -5.76
C TRP A 52 -17.50 2.44 -5.20
N PRO A 53 -16.97 1.53 -4.36
CA PRO A 53 -15.55 1.39 -3.94
C PRO A 53 -14.66 0.80 -5.05
N LYS A 54 -13.33 0.78 -4.83
CA LYS A 54 -12.32 0.33 -5.80
C LYS A 54 -11.35 -0.71 -5.21
N ASN A 55 -10.96 -1.69 -6.01
CA ASN A 55 -9.77 -2.50 -5.76
C ASN A 55 -8.55 -1.72 -6.26
N ILE A 56 -7.64 -1.37 -5.36
CA ILE A 56 -6.53 -0.45 -5.61
C ILE A 56 -5.21 -1.19 -5.49
N VAL A 57 -4.33 -0.97 -6.45
CA VAL A 57 -2.91 -1.36 -6.37
C VAL A 57 -2.06 -0.09 -6.36
N SER A 58 -1.15 0.02 -5.42
CA SER A 58 -0.30 1.21 -5.26
C SER A 58 1.16 0.83 -5.03
N ASN A 59 2.08 1.71 -5.44
CA ASN A 59 3.45 1.69 -4.94
C ASN A 59 3.47 2.03 -3.45
N HIS A 60 4.57 1.67 -2.78
CA HIS A 60 4.74 1.92 -1.36
C HIS A 60 6.09 2.58 -1.12
N VAL A 61 6.06 3.81 -0.61
CA VAL A 61 7.23 4.66 -0.44
C VAL A 61 7.45 4.93 1.04
N SER A 62 6.40 5.32 1.75
CA SER A 62 6.50 5.81 3.12
C SER A 62 5.56 5.09 4.08
N ALA A 63 5.90 5.16 5.38
CA ALA A 63 4.95 4.78 6.44
C ALA A 63 3.71 5.70 6.48
N LEU A 64 3.74 6.82 5.76
CA LEU A 64 2.62 7.76 5.59
C LEU A 64 1.62 7.35 4.51
N ASP A 65 1.95 6.42 3.62
CA ASP A 65 1.06 6.05 2.51
C ASP A 65 -0.32 5.55 2.98
N PRO A 66 -0.44 4.68 4.02
CA PRO A 66 -1.75 4.29 4.52
C PRO A 66 -2.53 5.49 5.07
N PHE A 67 -1.86 6.49 5.66
CA PHE A 67 -2.51 7.68 6.20
C PHE A 67 -3.15 8.49 5.08
N TYR A 68 -2.49 8.62 3.92
CA TYR A 68 -3.08 9.26 2.74
C TYR A 68 -4.39 8.58 2.34
N PHE A 69 -4.35 7.27 2.07
CA PHE A 69 -5.52 6.51 1.62
C PHE A 69 -6.65 6.48 2.66
N ILE A 70 -6.33 6.43 3.96
CA ILE A 70 -7.31 6.54 5.03
C ILE A 70 -7.91 7.94 5.03
N SER A 71 -7.09 8.99 5.01
CA SER A 71 -7.55 10.38 5.08
C SER A 71 -8.48 10.77 3.93
N GLU A 72 -8.21 10.26 2.73
CA GLU A 72 -8.96 10.61 1.52
C GLU A 72 -10.24 9.77 1.41
N HIS A 73 -10.13 8.44 1.54
CA HIS A 73 -11.20 7.50 1.17
C HIS A 73 -11.56 6.47 2.25
N ALA A 74 -10.97 6.54 3.44
CA ALA A 74 -11.12 5.53 4.49
C ALA A 74 -10.87 4.10 3.96
N CYS A 75 -9.85 3.94 3.11
CA CYS A 75 -9.51 2.67 2.50
C CYS A 75 -9.13 1.59 3.53
N SER A 76 -9.32 0.35 3.12
CA SER A 76 -8.88 -0.85 3.80
C SER A 76 -7.56 -1.37 3.25
N PHE A 77 -6.86 -2.20 4.02
CA PHE A 77 -5.54 -2.74 3.68
C PHE A 77 -5.38 -4.19 4.12
N VAL A 78 -4.31 -4.81 3.63
CA VAL A 78 -3.77 -6.04 4.21
C VAL A 78 -2.96 -5.67 5.45
N ALA A 79 -3.35 -6.19 6.61
CA ALA A 79 -2.76 -5.89 7.91
C ALA A 79 -2.18 -7.14 8.59
N LYS A 80 -1.15 -6.97 9.42
CA LYS A 80 -0.67 -8.04 10.30
C LYS A 80 -1.72 -8.33 11.38
N LYS A 81 -1.94 -9.60 11.71
CA LYS A 81 -2.91 -9.98 12.74
C LYS A 81 -2.58 -9.38 14.12
N SER A 82 -1.30 -9.17 14.44
CA SER A 82 -0.86 -8.52 15.69
C SER A 82 -1.45 -7.12 15.86
N LEU A 83 -1.65 -6.37 14.77
CA LEU A 83 -2.24 -5.03 14.80
C LEU A 83 -3.67 -5.00 15.37
N ARG A 84 -4.41 -6.11 15.29
CA ARG A 84 -5.77 -6.20 15.88
C ARG A 84 -5.78 -6.02 17.40
N LYS A 85 -4.68 -6.37 18.07
CA LYS A 85 -4.52 -6.24 19.53
C LYS A 85 -3.80 -4.95 19.92
N ASP A 86 -3.31 -4.18 18.96
CA ASP A 86 -2.60 -2.94 19.21
C ASP A 86 -3.55 -1.89 19.83
N ARG A 87 -3.08 -1.19 20.86
CA ARG A 87 -3.89 -0.26 21.65
C ARG A 87 -4.24 1.02 20.87
N PHE A 88 -3.43 1.39 19.89
CA PHE A 88 -3.56 2.63 19.12
C PHE A 88 -4.23 2.37 17.77
N ILE A 89 -3.85 1.30 17.08
CA ILE A 89 -4.24 1.02 15.70
C ILE A 89 -5.34 -0.06 15.60
N GLY A 90 -5.52 -0.88 16.64
CA GLY A 90 -6.43 -2.03 16.62
C GLY A 90 -7.89 -1.70 16.33
N ALA A 91 -8.39 -0.56 16.82
CA ALA A 91 -9.73 -0.08 16.49
C ALA A 91 -9.85 0.36 15.02
N SER A 92 -8.82 1.04 14.49
CA SER A 92 -8.77 1.52 13.11
C SER A 92 -8.79 0.38 12.11
N VAL A 93 -7.96 -0.66 12.30
CA VAL A 93 -7.91 -1.80 11.37
C VAL A 93 -9.21 -2.61 11.35
N LEU A 94 -9.96 -2.63 12.46
CA LEU A 94 -11.29 -3.24 12.52
C LEU A 94 -12.34 -2.36 11.83
N ALA A 95 -12.35 -1.05 12.10
CA ALA A 95 -13.27 -0.10 11.49
C ALA A 95 -13.13 -0.04 9.95
N LEU A 96 -11.89 -0.12 9.46
CA LEU A 96 -11.58 -0.15 8.02
C LEU A 96 -11.81 -1.54 7.40
N LYS A 97 -12.24 -2.53 8.19
CA LYS A 97 -12.45 -3.93 7.77
C LYS A 97 -11.20 -4.52 7.10
N CYS A 98 -10.00 -4.27 7.64
CA CYS A 98 -8.73 -4.74 7.06
C CYS A 98 -8.63 -6.26 7.01
N VAL A 99 -7.97 -6.78 5.97
CA VAL A 99 -7.72 -8.22 5.81
C VAL A 99 -6.50 -8.60 6.63
N PHE A 100 -6.65 -9.51 7.59
CA PHE A 100 -5.55 -9.93 8.45
C PHE A 100 -4.82 -11.14 7.87
N VAL A 101 -3.50 -11.06 7.72
CA VAL A 101 -2.68 -12.15 7.16
C VAL A 101 -1.60 -12.62 8.14
N TYR A 102 -1.26 -13.91 8.04
CA TYR A 102 -0.08 -14.52 8.66
C TYR A 102 1.00 -14.66 7.57
N ARG A 103 2.26 -14.37 7.88
CA ARG A 103 3.36 -14.45 6.91
C ARG A 103 4.41 -15.51 7.26
N GLU A 104 4.19 -16.29 8.30
CA GLU A 104 5.20 -17.19 8.87
C GLU A 104 5.27 -18.56 8.18
N LYS A 105 4.13 -19.14 7.74
CA LYS A 105 4.09 -20.47 7.11
C LYS A 105 3.60 -20.46 5.66
N LEU A 106 3.88 -21.52 4.89
CA LEU A 106 3.40 -21.66 3.51
C LEU A 106 1.87 -21.76 3.43
N GLU A 107 1.25 -22.51 4.34
CA GLU A 107 -0.22 -22.64 4.45
C GLU A 107 -0.89 -21.29 4.71
N ASP A 108 -0.22 -20.42 5.47
CA ASP A 108 -0.71 -19.07 5.77
C ASP A 108 -0.76 -18.17 4.54
N ARG A 109 0.14 -18.40 3.56
CA ARG A 109 0.14 -17.64 2.30
C ARG A 109 -1.08 -17.97 1.45
N LYS A 110 -1.51 -19.23 1.37
CA LYS A 110 -2.72 -19.62 0.64
C LYS A 110 -3.96 -18.99 1.26
N LYS A 111 -4.10 -19.09 2.59
CA LYS A 111 -5.20 -18.45 3.34
C LYS A 111 -5.21 -16.93 3.17
N ALA A 112 -4.04 -16.30 3.14
CA ALA A 112 -3.91 -14.87 2.88
C ALA A 112 -4.40 -14.49 1.47
N LEU A 113 -4.04 -15.27 0.44
CA LEU A 113 -4.51 -15.06 -0.93
C LEU A 113 -6.03 -15.25 -1.04
N GLU A 114 -6.59 -16.27 -0.40
CA GLU A 114 -8.05 -16.51 -0.36
C GLU A 114 -8.78 -15.33 0.29
N SER A 115 -8.28 -14.84 1.43
CA SER A 115 -8.87 -13.69 2.14
C SER A 115 -8.79 -12.39 1.32
N ILE A 116 -7.69 -12.20 0.57
CA ILE A 116 -7.53 -11.08 -0.37
C ILE A 116 -8.56 -11.20 -1.50
N LYS A 117 -8.70 -12.39 -2.09
CA LYS A 117 -9.65 -12.65 -3.19
C LYS A 117 -11.09 -12.41 -2.75
N GLU A 118 -11.49 -12.94 -1.60
CA GLU A 118 -12.81 -12.70 -1.02
C GLU A 118 -13.07 -11.21 -0.81
N ARG A 119 -12.09 -10.48 -0.24
CA ARG A 119 -12.22 -9.05 -0.02
C ARG A 119 -12.39 -8.27 -1.33
N GLN A 120 -11.63 -8.62 -2.36
CA GLN A 120 -11.70 -7.96 -3.66
C GLN A 120 -13.05 -8.22 -4.36
N LEU A 121 -13.60 -9.43 -4.22
CA LEU A 121 -14.95 -9.78 -4.71
C LEU A 121 -16.02 -8.93 -4.03
N LEU A 122 -15.97 -8.80 -2.70
CA LEU A 122 -16.92 -7.98 -1.94
C LEU A 122 -16.88 -6.50 -2.34
N VAL A 123 -15.68 -5.97 -2.62
CA VAL A 123 -15.52 -4.60 -3.16
C VAL A 123 -16.08 -4.49 -4.58
N ASN A 124 -15.80 -5.46 -5.43
CA ASN A 124 -16.25 -5.47 -6.83
C ASN A 124 -17.78 -5.59 -6.96
N ASP A 125 -18.41 -6.40 -6.12
CA ASP A 125 -19.85 -6.61 -6.09
C ASP A 125 -20.64 -5.37 -5.61
N LYS A 126 -19.94 -4.38 -5.02
CA LYS A 126 -20.53 -3.16 -4.44
C LYS A 126 -21.63 -3.44 -3.41
N LYS A 127 -21.60 -4.62 -2.78
CA LYS A 127 -22.54 -5.05 -1.73
C LYS A 127 -21.96 -4.78 -0.34
N ASN A 128 -22.83 -4.64 0.65
CA ASN A 128 -22.47 -4.61 2.08
C ASN A 128 -21.52 -3.46 2.52
N ASN A 129 -21.49 -2.36 1.76
CA ASN A 129 -20.76 -1.12 2.07
C ASN A 129 -19.28 -1.34 2.47
N TYR A 130 -18.59 -2.26 1.79
CA TYR A 130 -17.16 -2.45 2.01
C TYR A 130 -16.36 -1.25 1.48
N PRO A 131 -15.39 -0.71 2.25
CA PRO A 131 -14.53 0.36 1.77
C PRO A 131 -13.58 -0.16 0.68
N SER A 132 -13.10 0.75 -0.17
CA SER A 132 -12.05 0.49 -1.15
C SER A 132 -10.86 -0.23 -0.52
N PHE A 133 -10.26 -1.15 -1.25
CA PHE A 133 -9.23 -2.04 -0.73
C PHE A 133 -7.91 -1.81 -1.45
N VAL A 134 -6.90 -1.39 -0.69
CA VAL A 134 -5.58 -1.03 -1.18
C VAL A 134 -4.59 -2.14 -0.88
N ILE A 135 -3.87 -2.56 -1.92
CA ILE A 135 -2.74 -3.47 -1.82
C ILE A 135 -1.50 -2.75 -2.32
N PHE A 136 -0.52 -2.62 -1.43
CA PHE A 136 0.85 -2.24 -1.76
C PHE A 136 1.57 -3.43 -2.39
N SER A 137 1.44 -3.58 -3.70
CA SER A 137 1.86 -4.78 -4.43
C SER A 137 3.38 -4.97 -4.43
N GLU A 138 4.17 -3.92 -4.24
CA GLU A 138 5.62 -4.00 -4.02
C GLU A 138 5.98 -4.89 -2.82
N GLY A 139 5.09 -4.98 -1.81
CA GLY A 139 5.26 -5.82 -0.63
C GLY A 139 6.26 -5.29 0.40
N THR A 140 6.91 -4.17 0.09
CA THR A 140 7.85 -3.40 0.93
C THR A 140 7.76 -1.93 0.52
N THR A 141 8.25 -1.03 1.37
CA THR A 141 8.54 0.36 0.99
C THR A 141 9.80 0.43 0.12
N SER A 142 9.85 1.39 -0.80
CA SER A 142 10.95 1.67 -1.72
C SER A 142 11.41 3.13 -1.64
N ASN A 143 12.47 3.48 -2.38
CA ASN A 143 12.99 4.85 -2.43
C ASN A 143 12.04 5.87 -3.12
N GLY A 144 10.97 5.41 -3.77
CA GLY A 144 9.96 6.24 -4.42
C GLY A 144 10.38 6.87 -5.75
N MET A 145 11.54 6.49 -6.32
CA MET A 145 11.95 6.99 -7.63
C MET A 145 11.22 6.28 -8.77
N GLN A 146 11.03 4.97 -8.64
CA GLN A 146 10.40 4.14 -9.66
C GLN A 146 9.77 2.89 -9.02
N ILE A 147 8.74 2.35 -9.66
CA ILE A 147 8.05 1.12 -9.28
C ILE A 147 9.03 -0.05 -9.28
N ILE A 148 9.07 -0.80 -8.19
CA ILE A 148 9.82 -2.07 -8.12
C ILE A 148 8.91 -3.26 -8.50
N GLU A 149 9.52 -4.44 -8.65
CA GLU A 149 8.79 -5.66 -8.98
C GLU A 149 7.59 -5.90 -8.03
N GLN A 150 6.39 -5.90 -8.61
CA GLN A 150 5.15 -6.11 -7.87
C GLN A 150 4.91 -7.60 -7.61
N LYS A 151 4.37 -7.94 -6.44
CA LYS A 151 3.95 -9.31 -6.12
C LYS A 151 2.58 -9.61 -6.73
N LYS A 152 2.42 -10.85 -7.21
CA LYS A 152 1.22 -11.32 -7.92
C LYS A 152 -0.05 -11.41 -7.05
N GLY A 153 0.08 -11.34 -5.73
CA GLY A 153 -1.04 -11.55 -4.80
C GLY A 153 -2.23 -10.60 -4.99
N ALA A 154 -1.99 -9.37 -5.45
CA ALA A 154 -3.06 -8.41 -5.75
C ALA A 154 -3.89 -8.75 -7.00
N PHE A 155 -3.33 -9.58 -7.89
CA PHE A 155 -3.88 -9.90 -9.22
C PHE A 155 -4.54 -11.28 -9.24
N PHE A 156 -4.39 -12.06 -8.17
CA PHE A 156 -4.88 -13.44 -8.05
C PHE A 156 -6.40 -13.59 -8.17
N SER A 157 -7.16 -12.52 -7.90
CA SER A 157 -8.63 -12.53 -8.04
C SER A 157 -9.12 -12.34 -9.46
N LEU A 158 -8.26 -11.94 -10.40
CA LEU A 158 -8.64 -11.56 -11.78
C LEU A 158 -9.84 -10.59 -11.81
N LEU A 159 -9.83 -9.59 -10.91
CA LEU A 159 -10.83 -8.53 -10.86
C LEU A 159 -10.24 -7.20 -11.37
N PRO A 160 -11.07 -6.26 -11.85
CA PRO A 160 -10.60 -4.95 -12.28
C PRO A 160 -9.86 -4.22 -11.14
N ILE A 161 -8.70 -3.64 -11.48
CA ILE A 161 -7.81 -2.93 -10.54
C ILE A 161 -7.70 -1.47 -10.95
N THR A 162 -7.75 -0.55 -10.00
CA THR A 162 -7.39 0.86 -10.18
C THR A 162 -5.96 1.08 -9.68
N PRO A 163 -4.97 1.26 -10.56
CA PRO A 163 -3.61 1.56 -10.14
C PRO A 163 -3.53 2.99 -9.61
N VAL A 164 -2.80 3.20 -8.51
CA VAL A 164 -2.57 4.53 -7.92
C VAL A 164 -1.07 4.72 -7.74
N LEU A 165 -0.55 5.84 -8.22
CA LEU A 165 0.84 6.22 -7.99
C LEU A 165 0.92 7.27 -6.89
N LEU A 166 1.84 7.07 -5.95
CA LEU A 166 2.25 8.03 -4.94
C LEU A 166 3.62 8.59 -5.33
N VAL A 167 3.68 9.89 -5.59
CA VAL A 167 4.89 10.62 -5.97
C VAL A 167 5.16 11.69 -4.91
N TYR A 168 6.27 11.52 -4.21
CA TYR A 168 6.70 12.44 -3.17
C TYR A 168 7.69 13.47 -3.73
N ASP A 169 7.28 14.73 -3.66
CA ASP A 169 8.16 15.87 -3.85
C ASP A 169 8.61 16.42 -2.50
N TYR A 170 9.88 16.78 -2.41
CA TYR A 170 10.52 17.18 -1.17
C TYR A 170 11.84 17.88 -1.45
N ASP A 171 12.18 18.85 -0.61
CA ASP A 171 13.42 19.64 -0.74
C ASP A 171 14.57 19.05 0.10
N ILE A 172 14.32 18.83 1.39
CA ILE A 172 15.38 18.56 2.37
C ILE A 172 15.40 17.09 2.79
N PHE A 173 14.23 16.49 3.00
CA PHE A 173 14.11 15.15 3.57
C PHE A 173 13.31 14.21 2.68
N ASN A 174 13.89 13.06 2.36
CA ASN A 174 13.22 12.01 1.62
C ASN A 174 12.26 11.24 2.57
N PRO A 175 10.93 11.22 2.32
CA PRO A 175 9.96 10.56 3.19
C PRO A 175 10.01 9.04 3.08
N SER A 176 10.77 8.49 2.13
CA SER A 176 10.87 7.06 1.88
C SER A 176 11.32 6.32 3.14
N TYR A 177 10.47 5.42 3.62
CA TYR A 177 10.79 4.56 4.75
C TYR A 177 11.56 3.34 4.24
N ASP A 178 12.78 3.58 3.79
CA ASP A 178 13.61 2.56 3.15
C ASP A 178 14.87 2.29 3.98
N ILE A 179 15.68 3.33 4.21
CA ILE A 179 17.00 3.21 4.83
C ILE A 179 16.98 3.54 6.33
N LEU A 180 16.21 4.55 6.72
CA LEU A 180 16.24 5.09 8.08
C LEU A 180 15.54 4.16 9.07
N PRO A 181 16.14 3.88 10.25
CA PRO A 181 15.42 3.21 11.32
C PRO A 181 14.16 3.99 11.70
N PHE A 182 13.08 3.27 12.02
CA PHE A 182 11.75 3.88 12.22
C PHE A 182 11.75 5.06 13.20
N THR A 183 12.46 4.96 14.33
CA THR A 183 12.53 6.05 15.32
C THR A 183 13.16 7.32 14.74
N TRP A 184 14.26 7.19 14.00
CA TRP A 184 14.91 8.30 13.33
C TRP A 184 14.04 8.86 12.21
N TRP A 185 13.41 7.99 11.43
CA TRP A 185 12.46 8.39 10.42
C TRP A 185 11.33 9.24 11.01
N VAL A 186 10.77 8.88 12.17
CA VAL A 186 9.74 9.67 12.88
C VAL A 186 10.28 11.04 13.29
N PHE A 187 11.43 11.11 13.96
CA PHE A 187 11.98 12.38 14.43
C PHE A 187 12.35 13.31 13.27
N LEU A 188 12.98 12.78 12.22
CA LEU A 188 13.34 13.56 11.04
C LEU A 188 12.09 14.02 10.30
N SER A 189 11.11 13.14 10.05
CA SER A 189 9.86 13.53 9.39
C SER A 189 9.12 14.63 10.16
N ALA A 190 9.07 14.54 11.50
CA ALA A 190 8.43 15.56 12.33
C ALA A 190 9.22 16.88 12.39
N ALA A 191 10.54 16.83 12.25
CA ALA A 191 11.39 18.03 12.21
C ALA A 191 11.38 18.73 10.85
N ASN A 192 10.99 18.04 9.78
CA ASN A 192 10.92 18.58 8.40
C ASN A 192 9.54 19.17 8.08
N TYR A 193 9.09 20.07 8.95
CA TYR A 193 7.79 20.72 8.86
C TYR A 193 7.59 21.47 7.53
N GLN A 194 6.43 21.25 6.88
CA GLN A 194 5.98 21.94 5.65
C GLN A 194 6.93 21.90 4.43
N SER A 195 7.61 20.77 4.22
CA SER A 195 8.63 20.66 3.16
C SER A 195 8.29 19.68 2.04
N MET A 196 7.05 19.14 2.01
CA MET A 196 6.74 17.98 1.17
C MET A 196 5.37 18.07 0.50
N GLU A 197 5.36 17.76 -0.79
CA GLU A 197 4.14 17.60 -1.57
C GLU A 197 3.95 16.12 -1.94
N LEU A 198 2.76 15.60 -1.68
CA LEU A 198 2.35 14.29 -2.18
C LEU A 198 1.43 14.47 -3.39
N ARG A 199 1.93 14.14 -4.57
CA ARG A 199 1.14 14.04 -5.79
C ARG A 199 0.67 12.60 -5.96
N THR A 200 -0.62 12.43 -6.20
CA THR A 200 -1.21 11.11 -6.41
C THR A 200 -1.88 11.03 -7.76
N TYR A 201 -1.67 9.92 -8.47
CA TYR A 201 -2.22 9.70 -9.80
C TYR A 201 -3.06 8.45 -9.77
N TRP A 202 -4.39 8.62 -9.80
CA TRP A 202 -5.35 7.53 -9.85
C TRP A 202 -5.55 7.15 -11.32
N LEU A 203 -4.84 6.13 -11.78
CA LEU A 203 -4.78 5.74 -13.19
C LEU A 203 -6.08 5.05 -13.62
N PRO A 204 -6.38 5.01 -14.93
CA PRO A 204 -7.53 4.28 -15.45
C PRO A 204 -7.60 2.83 -14.94
N LYS A 205 -8.82 2.36 -14.70
CA LYS A 205 -9.10 0.99 -14.28
C LYS A 205 -8.59 0.01 -15.33
N VAL A 206 -7.81 -0.97 -14.91
CA VAL A 206 -7.27 -2.02 -15.76
C VAL A 206 -8.07 -3.29 -15.51
N TYR A 207 -8.59 -3.86 -16.58
CA TYR A 207 -9.36 -5.10 -16.55
C TYR A 207 -8.44 -6.31 -16.75
N PRO A 208 -8.79 -7.46 -16.14
CA PRO A 208 -8.12 -8.72 -16.41
C PRO A 208 -8.18 -9.05 -17.92
N PRO A 209 -7.25 -9.87 -18.44
CA PRO A 209 -7.29 -10.34 -19.81
C PRO A 209 -8.57 -11.18 -20.03
N ASP A 210 -9.48 -10.67 -20.86
CA ASP A 210 -10.77 -11.29 -21.23
C ASP A 210 -10.93 -11.37 -22.77
N GLU A 211 -9.85 -11.09 -23.50
CA GLU A 211 -9.83 -11.18 -24.95
C GLU A 211 -9.99 -12.65 -25.41
N PRO A 212 -10.65 -12.93 -26.55
CA PRO A 212 -10.87 -14.30 -27.05
C PRO A 212 -9.59 -15.12 -27.20
N GLU A 213 -8.47 -14.45 -27.48
CA GLU A 213 -7.12 -15.05 -27.60
C GLU A 213 -6.62 -15.64 -26.26
N HIS A 214 -7.12 -15.13 -25.13
CA HIS A 214 -6.78 -15.56 -23.79
C HIS A 214 -7.73 -16.66 -23.25
N ALA A 215 -8.71 -17.12 -24.03
CA ALA A 215 -9.71 -18.09 -23.59
C ALA A 215 -9.12 -19.45 -23.18
N ASN A 216 -8.05 -19.89 -23.86
CA ASN A 216 -7.40 -21.18 -23.61
C ASN A 216 -6.26 -21.11 -22.57
N LEU A 217 -5.97 -19.93 -22.02
CA LEU A 217 -4.92 -19.77 -21.02
C LEU A 217 -5.36 -20.30 -19.65
N THR A 218 -4.40 -20.85 -18.93
CA THR A 218 -4.57 -21.19 -17.52
C THR A 218 -4.77 -19.93 -16.68
N GLU A 219 -5.38 -20.08 -15.50
CA GLU A 219 -5.57 -18.97 -14.55
C GLU A 219 -4.23 -18.32 -14.16
N GLU A 220 -3.16 -19.11 -14.03
CA GLU A 220 -1.83 -18.59 -13.68
C GLU A 220 -1.25 -17.72 -14.81
N GLU A 221 -1.40 -18.13 -16.07
CA GLU A 221 -0.98 -17.34 -17.22
C GLU A 221 -1.77 -16.03 -17.32
N LYS A 222 -3.08 -16.05 -17.09
CA LYS A 222 -3.91 -14.83 -17.03
C LYS A 222 -3.47 -13.90 -15.91
N ILE A 223 -3.15 -14.43 -14.73
CA ILE A 223 -2.62 -13.64 -13.61
C ILE A 223 -1.29 -12.99 -13.99
N ASN A 224 -0.40 -13.72 -14.66
CA ASN A 224 0.90 -13.21 -15.09
C ASN A 224 0.75 -12.08 -16.11
N ILE A 225 -0.10 -12.25 -17.11
CA ILE A 225 -0.40 -11.23 -18.12
C ILE A 225 -1.02 -10.00 -17.46
N PHE A 226 -1.97 -10.20 -16.53
CA PHE A 226 -2.62 -9.08 -15.85
C PHE A 226 -1.65 -8.30 -14.97
N HIS A 227 -0.82 -9.01 -14.20
CA HIS A 227 0.25 -8.46 -13.38
C HIS A 227 1.25 -7.65 -14.22
N ASP A 228 1.72 -8.19 -15.34
CA ASP A 228 2.65 -7.52 -16.26
C ASP A 228 2.02 -6.27 -16.86
N LYS A 229 0.77 -6.37 -17.35
CA LYS A 229 0.01 -5.24 -17.92
C LYS A 229 -0.10 -4.08 -16.93
N VAL A 230 -0.52 -4.35 -15.69
CA VAL A 230 -0.62 -3.31 -14.65
C VAL A 230 0.75 -2.77 -14.26
N SER A 231 1.77 -3.63 -14.15
CA SER A 231 3.13 -3.22 -13.80
C SER A 231 3.73 -2.27 -14.83
N LYS A 232 3.59 -2.59 -16.13
CA LYS A 232 4.01 -1.72 -17.24
C LYS A 232 3.26 -0.39 -17.24
N ILE A 233 1.94 -0.40 -17.04
CA ILE A 233 1.15 0.84 -16.95
C ILE A 233 1.63 1.73 -15.80
N MET A 234 1.83 1.15 -14.61
CA MET A 234 2.32 1.91 -13.45
C MET A 234 3.74 2.44 -13.68
N PHE A 235 4.64 1.62 -14.21
CA PHE A 235 6.03 1.99 -14.48
C PHE A 235 6.13 3.15 -15.47
N GLN A 236 5.42 3.08 -16.60
CA GLN A 236 5.43 4.13 -17.62
C GLN A 236 4.82 5.44 -17.10
N ASN A 237 3.72 5.37 -16.32
CA ASN A 237 3.15 6.57 -15.71
C ASN A 237 4.05 7.14 -14.60
N MET A 238 4.79 6.30 -13.87
CA MET A 238 5.79 6.76 -12.90
C MET A 238 6.94 7.48 -13.62
N LYS A 239 7.47 6.95 -14.74
CA LYS A 239 8.46 7.67 -15.59
C LYS A 239 7.94 9.03 -16.02
N LYS A 240 6.67 9.10 -16.45
CA LYS A 240 6.03 10.31 -16.93
C LYS A 240 5.82 11.37 -15.84
N TYR A 241 5.39 10.98 -14.64
CA TYR A 241 4.93 11.91 -13.61
C TYR A 241 5.96 12.19 -12.52
N ASN A 242 6.97 11.34 -12.35
CA ASN A 242 8.02 11.51 -11.36
C ASN A 242 9.33 11.96 -12.03
N PRO A 243 9.74 13.22 -11.87
CA PRO A 243 11.00 13.72 -12.42
C PRO A 243 12.24 12.96 -11.91
N LYS A 244 12.13 12.31 -10.74
CA LYS A 244 13.22 11.52 -10.13
C LYS A 244 13.30 10.10 -10.70
N ALA A 245 12.37 9.67 -11.54
CA ALA A 245 12.40 8.36 -12.17
C ALA A 245 13.53 8.28 -13.22
N PRO A 246 14.29 7.17 -13.29
CA PRO A 246 15.30 6.96 -14.34
C PRO A 246 14.62 6.90 -15.70
N GLN A 247 15.04 7.77 -16.61
CA GLN A 247 14.43 7.89 -17.93
C GLN A 247 15.04 6.93 -18.95
N ASP A 248 16.25 6.44 -18.68
CA ASP A 248 17.04 5.51 -19.48
C ASP A 248 16.65 4.03 -19.28
N ILE A 249 15.77 3.73 -18.32
CA ILE A 249 15.29 2.37 -18.03
C ILE A 249 13.87 2.21 -18.55
N ASP A 250 13.63 1.26 -19.46
CA ASP A 250 12.34 1.09 -20.13
C ASP A 250 11.51 -0.08 -19.59
N ASP A 251 12.13 -1.03 -18.88
CA ASP A 251 11.46 -2.17 -18.26
C ASP A 251 11.60 -2.12 -16.74
N TYR A 252 10.52 -2.46 -16.03
CA TYR A 252 10.51 -2.52 -14.58
C TYR A 252 11.38 -3.66 -14.02
N ASN A 253 11.66 -4.70 -14.81
CA ASN A 253 12.55 -5.79 -14.45
C ASN A 253 14.02 -5.35 -14.40
N ASP A 254 14.38 -4.32 -15.16
CA ASP A 254 15.74 -3.77 -15.22
C ASP A 254 16.00 -2.74 -14.12
N TRP A 255 14.96 -2.32 -13.38
CA TRP A 255 15.10 -1.46 -12.21
C TRP A 255 15.41 -2.31 -10.96
N PRO A 256 16.65 -2.28 -10.42
CA PRO A 256 17.06 -3.18 -9.35
C PRO A 256 16.35 -2.91 -8.01
N GLY A 257 15.66 -1.78 -7.90
CA GLY A 257 15.05 -1.31 -6.66
C GLY A 257 16.08 -0.98 -5.58
N SER A 258 15.63 -0.30 -4.53
CA SER A 258 16.51 0.14 -3.45
C SER A 258 16.93 -1.00 -2.51
N LEU A 259 16.14 -2.06 -2.36
CA LEU A 259 16.42 -3.13 -1.41
C LEU A 259 17.70 -3.92 -1.74
N ARG A 260 17.94 -4.19 -3.04
CA ARG A 260 19.14 -4.93 -3.49
C ARG A 260 20.40 -4.08 -3.28
N LEU A 261 20.34 -2.81 -3.68
CA LEU A 261 21.41 -1.84 -3.48
C LEU A 261 21.68 -1.59 -1.99
N LYS A 262 20.63 -1.58 -1.15
CA LYS A 262 20.72 -1.41 0.30
C LYS A 262 21.53 -2.52 0.97
N VAL A 263 21.21 -3.78 0.68
CA VAL A 263 21.92 -4.92 1.29
C VAL A 263 23.38 -4.90 0.90
N ASP A 264 23.67 -4.70 -0.39
CA ASP A 264 25.03 -4.66 -0.90
C ASP A 264 25.82 -3.49 -0.29
N TYR A 265 25.27 -2.28 -0.31
CA TYR A 265 25.92 -1.10 0.26
C TYR A 265 26.21 -1.25 1.76
N PHE A 266 25.21 -1.64 2.56
CA PHE A 266 25.41 -1.76 4.00
C PHE A 266 26.33 -2.91 4.37
N GLN A 267 26.31 -4.01 3.62
CA GLN A 267 27.22 -5.12 3.83
C GLN A 267 28.66 -4.73 3.48
N THR A 268 28.87 -3.95 2.41
CA THR A 268 30.19 -3.42 2.05
C THR A 268 30.67 -2.35 3.05
N ALA A 269 29.80 -1.44 3.49
CA ALA A 269 30.18 -0.32 4.34
C ALA A 269 30.34 -0.69 5.83
N LEU A 270 29.48 -1.56 6.36
CA LEU A 270 29.40 -1.85 7.81
C LEU A 270 29.62 -3.33 8.16
N GLY A 271 29.78 -4.21 7.16
CA GLY A 271 30.06 -5.64 7.35
C GLY A 271 29.05 -6.32 8.29
N LYS A 272 29.58 -7.05 9.29
CA LYS A 272 28.78 -7.83 10.25
C LYS A 272 27.83 -6.98 11.12
N VAL A 273 28.10 -5.68 11.28
CA VAL A 273 27.25 -4.78 12.08
C VAL A 273 25.93 -4.52 11.37
N ALA A 274 25.96 -4.28 10.06
CA ALA A 274 24.75 -4.12 9.24
C ALA A 274 23.90 -5.39 9.26
N THR A 275 24.49 -6.57 9.06
CA THR A 275 23.74 -7.83 9.07
C THR A 275 23.02 -8.06 10.41
N LYS A 276 23.69 -7.75 11.53
CA LYS A 276 23.08 -7.87 12.87
C LYS A 276 21.92 -6.90 13.07
N GLN A 277 22.06 -5.65 12.61
CA GLN A 277 21.02 -4.64 12.72
C GLN A 277 19.81 -4.94 11.81
N LEU A 278 20.05 -5.29 10.54
CA LEU A 278 19.00 -5.68 9.59
C LEU A 278 18.23 -6.91 10.08
N ASN A 279 18.92 -7.92 10.62
CA ASN A 279 18.27 -9.08 11.21
C ASN A 279 17.46 -8.72 12.47
N LYS A 280 17.97 -7.81 13.29
CA LYS A 280 17.23 -7.31 14.47
C LYS A 280 15.96 -6.57 14.07
N GLU A 281 16.03 -5.69 13.07
CA GLU A 281 14.87 -4.96 12.55
C GLU A 281 13.86 -5.89 11.88
N LYS A 282 14.33 -6.87 11.09
CA LYS A 282 13.47 -7.92 10.54
C LYS A 282 12.73 -8.68 11.64
N ASN A 283 13.45 -9.13 12.67
CA ASN A 283 12.86 -9.84 13.82
C ASN A 283 11.89 -8.97 14.64
N LEU A 284 12.14 -7.66 14.75
CA LEU A 284 11.21 -6.71 15.38
C LEU A 284 9.95 -6.50 14.54
N SER A 285 10.09 -6.53 13.21
CA SER A 285 8.95 -6.45 12.30
C SER A 285 8.13 -7.75 12.27
N GLU A 286 8.75 -8.90 12.58
CA GLU A 286 8.10 -10.21 12.59
C GLU A 286 7.40 -10.54 13.93
N LYS A 287 7.69 -9.81 15.02
CA LYS A 287 6.99 -9.91 16.32
C LYS A 287 5.78 -8.99 16.41
#